data_AF-A0A2A4YNU0-F1
#
_entry.id   AF-A0A2A4YNU0-F1
#
_cell.length_a   1.000
_cell.length_b   1.000
_cell.length_c   1.000
_cell.angle_alpha   90.00
_cell.angle_beta   90.00
_cell.angle_gamma   90.00
#
_symmetry.space_group_name_H-M   'P 1'
#
loop_
_entity.id
_entity.type
_entity.pdbx_description
1 polymer ?
#
loop_
_entity_poly.entity_id
_entity_poly.type
_entity_poly.pdbx_seq_one_letter_code
_entity_poly.pdbx_strand_id
1 'polypeptide(L)'
;MSNRIQITKNKESLKVVIKAFYDDKKQKMLLLWIVLFSLCGVAIISQFFEDYDSGTKVFFGVYVAFWLFFEFKVIYAYRWRKYGEEQIIIENNELLLVKTIGERGVTQRFQKEEIKKIDFYKDANGGFIKSMNTSYWNINKYHLVLNLENTIVPFAIDITNKDAKHIINELGKFNS
;
A
#
# COMPACT_ATOMS: atom_id res chain seq x y z
N MET A 1 -16.13 -12.01 8.30
CA MET A 1 -14.85 -11.30 8.37
C MET A 1 -13.80 -12.17 7.72
N SER A 2 -12.99 -11.61 6.82
CA SER A 2 -11.85 -12.35 6.30
C SER A 2 -10.86 -12.69 7.43
N ASN A 3 -10.24 -13.86 7.37
CA ASN A 3 -9.25 -14.37 8.36
C ASN A 3 -7.98 -13.48 8.53
N ARG A 4 -7.97 -12.32 7.86
CA ARG A 4 -6.88 -11.34 7.78
C ARG A 4 -7.13 -10.08 8.63
N ILE A 5 -8.36 -9.89 9.11
CA ILE A 5 -8.75 -8.74 9.91
C ILE A 5 -8.95 -9.22 11.35
N GLN A 6 -8.17 -8.67 12.28
CA GLN A 6 -8.30 -8.94 13.70
C GLN A 6 -8.72 -7.65 14.39
N ILE A 7 -9.82 -7.69 15.13
CA ILE A 7 -10.29 -6.54 15.92
C ILE A 7 -10.16 -6.90 17.39
N THR A 8 -9.30 -6.17 18.08
CA THR A 8 -9.12 -6.27 19.52
C THR A 8 -9.72 -5.03 20.17
N LYS A 9 -10.66 -5.25 21.09
CA LYS A 9 -11.31 -4.18 21.85
C LYS A 9 -10.89 -4.29 23.31
N ASN A 10 -10.33 -3.22 23.84
CA ASN A 10 -10.14 -3.00 25.26
C ASN A 10 -11.10 -1.90 25.72
N LYS A 11 -11.25 -1.74 27.04
CA LYS A 11 -12.20 -0.78 27.64
C LYS A 11 -11.98 0.67 27.17
N GLU A 12 -10.74 1.02 26.83
CA GLU A 12 -10.34 2.38 26.44
C GLU A 12 -9.65 2.42 25.06
N SER A 13 -9.52 1.28 24.38
CA SER A 13 -8.82 1.21 23.10
C SER A 13 -9.43 0.26 22.09
N LEU A 14 -9.39 0.68 20.82
CA LEU A 14 -9.80 -0.13 19.68
C LEU A 14 -8.60 -0.33 18.77
N LYS A 15 -8.20 -1.59 18.57
CA LYS A 15 -7.13 -1.96 17.64
C LYS A 15 -7.67 -2.85 16.54
N VAL A 16 -7.57 -2.39 15.30
CA VAL A 16 -7.90 -3.16 14.09
C VAL A 16 -6.60 -3.46 13.36
N VAL A 17 -6.27 -4.74 13.22
CA VAL A 17 -5.11 -5.23 12.48
C VAL A 17 -5.59 -5.82 11.16
N ILE A 18 -5.05 -5.32 10.05
CA ILE A 18 -5.33 -5.74 8.68
C ILE A 18 -4.04 -6.29 8.08
N LYS A 19 -3.93 -7.61 7.99
CA LYS A 19 -2.79 -8.26 7.31
C LYS A 19 -2.90 -8.06 5.80
N ALA A 20 -1.79 -7.87 5.09
CA ALA A 20 -1.77 -7.72 3.64
C ALA A 20 -2.41 -8.92 2.90
N PHE A 21 -2.89 -8.68 1.67
CA PHE A 21 -3.51 -9.75 0.87
C PHE A 21 -2.42 -10.58 0.24
N TYR A 22 -2.37 -11.85 0.64
CA TYR A 22 -1.40 -12.82 0.18
C TYR A 22 -2.11 -13.93 -0.59
N ASP A 23 -1.67 -14.15 -1.82
CA ASP A 23 -2.07 -15.28 -2.65
C ASP A 23 -0.79 -15.98 -3.10
N ASP A 24 -0.60 -17.23 -2.66
CA ASP A 24 0.66 -17.95 -2.88
C ASP A 24 1.00 -18.13 -4.37
N LYS A 25 -0.02 -18.37 -5.20
CA LYS A 25 0.17 -18.54 -6.65
C LYS A 25 0.56 -17.22 -7.29
N LYS A 26 -0.16 -16.13 -6.98
CA LYS A 26 0.16 -14.79 -7.49
C LYS A 26 1.50 -14.29 -6.98
N GLN A 27 1.88 -14.64 -5.76
CA GLN A 27 3.17 -14.30 -5.18
C GLN A 27 4.32 -14.99 -5.92
N LYS A 28 4.20 -16.29 -6.21
CA LYS A 28 5.20 -17.04 -6.99
C LYS A 28 5.30 -16.50 -8.42
N MET A 29 4.17 -16.22 -9.06
CA MET A 29 4.14 -15.61 -10.40
C MET A 29 4.77 -14.22 -10.41
N LEU A 30 4.52 -13.40 -9.38
CA LEU A 30 5.13 -12.09 -9.22
C LEU A 30 6.65 -12.21 -8.99
N LEU A 31 7.11 -13.19 -8.21
CA LEU A 31 8.54 -13.44 -8.02
C LEU A 31 9.23 -13.78 -9.35
N LEU A 32 8.65 -14.69 -10.13
CA LEU A 32 9.18 -15.06 -11.44
C LEU A 32 9.25 -13.83 -12.37
N TRP A 33 8.18 -13.03 -12.36
CA TRP A 33 8.13 -11.79 -13.13
C TRP A 33 9.23 -10.80 -12.70
N ILE A 34 9.45 -10.62 -11.38
CA ILE A 34 10.53 -9.76 -10.85
C ILE A 34 11.89 -10.28 -11.33
N VAL A 35 12.16 -11.57 -11.20
CA VAL A 35 13.45 -12.16 -11.63
C VAL A 35 13.71 -11.91 -13.11
N LEU A 36 12.72 -12.19 -13.96
CA LEU A 36 12.84 -11.92 -15.41
C LEU A 36 13.02 -10.42 -15.69
N PHE A 37 12.30 -9.56 -14.98
CA PHE A 37 12.40 -8.11 -15.11
C PHE A 37 13.79 -7.59 -14.68
N SER A 38 14.35 -8.11 -13.59
CA SER A 38 15.70 -7.80 -13.13
C SER A 38 16.76 -8.27 -14.13
N LEU A 39 16.62 -9.46 -14.71
CA LEU A 39 17.54 -9.97 -15.74
C LEU A 39 17.55 -9.08 -16.98
N CYS A 40 16.38 -8.61 -17.43
CA CYS A 40 16.30 -7.62 -18.50
C CYS A 40 17.00 -6.30 -18.09
N GLY A 41 16.78 -5.84 -16.86
CA GLY A 41 17.45 -4.64 -16.33
C GLY A 41 18.97 -4.76 -16.35
N VAL A 42 19.52 -5.92 -15.97
CA VAL A 42 20.97 -6.19 -16.04
C VAL A 42 21.48 -6.17 -17.48
N ALA A 43 20.74 -6.75 -18.43
CA ALA A 43 21.10 -6.71 -19.84
C ALA A 43 21.08 -5.28 -20.43
N ILE A 44 20.18 -4.42 -19.95
CA ILE A 44 20.15 -3.00 -20.33
C ILE A 44 21.34 -2.26 -19.71
N ILE A 45 21.66 -2.51 -18.44
CA ILE A 45 22.81 -1.90 -17.76
C ILE A 45 24.11 -2.33 -18.44
N SER A 46 24.21 -3.55 -18.99
CA SER A 46 25.42 -3.99 -19.69
C SER A 46 25.70 -3.17 -20.96
N GLN A 47 24.67 -2.58 -21.58
CA GLN A 47 24.82 -1.71 -22.76
C GLN A 47 25.62 -0.43 -22.45
N PHE A 48 25.77 -0.04 -21.18
CA PHE A 48 26.62 1.10 -20.82
C PHE A 48 28.12 0.86 -21.04
N PHE A 49 28.53 -0.40 -21.09
CA PHE A 49 29.94 -0.78 -21.27
C PHE A 49 30.34 -0.84 -22.76
N GLU A 50 29.39 -0.64 -23.67
CA GLU A 50 29.67 -0.55 -25.11
C GLU A 50 29.99 0.89 -25.54
N ASP A 51 30.68 1.03 -26.68
CA ASP A 51 31.10 2.31 -27.23
C ASP A 51 29.96 3.03 -27.97
N TYR A 52 29.00 3.50 -27.20
CA TYR A 52 27.94 4.38 -27.67
C TYR A 52 28.33 5.85 -27.60
N ASP A 53 27.72 6.64 -28.50
CA ASP A 53 27.75 8.10 -28.48
C ASP A 53 27.19 8.67 -27.15
N SER A 54 27.63 9.88 -26.79
CA SER A 54 27.23 10.56 -25.56
C SER A 54 25.71 10.72 -25.44
N GLY A 55 25.00 11.02 -26.53
CA GLY A 55 23.54 11.17 -26.52
C GLY A 55 22.82 9.87 -26.16
N THR A 56 23.30 8.75 -26.72
CA THR A 56 22.75 7.42 -26.47
C THR A 56 22.99 6.96 -25.02
N LYS A 57 24.17 7.27 -24.45
CA LYS A 57 24.48 6.96 -23.03
C LYS A 57 23.56 7.73 -22.06
N VAL A 58 23.24 8.99 -22.35
CA VAL A 58 22.28 9.77 -21.54
C VAL A 58 20.88 9.17 -21.62
N PHE A 59 20.44 8.77 -22.83
CA PHE A 59 19.15 8.10 -23.00
C PHE A 59 19.05 6.83 -22.16
N PHE A 60 20.05 5.96 -22.22
CA PHE A 60 20.10 4.76 -21.37
C PHE A 60 20.10 5.12 -19.88
N GLY A 61 20.75 6.22 -19.48
CA GLY A 61 20.77 6.73 -18.10
C GLY A 61 19.37 6.99 -17.56
N VAL A 62 18.60 7.78 -18.30
CA VAL A 62 17.21 8.09 -17.95
C VAL A 62 16.35 6.83 -17.97
N TYR A 63 16.55 5.97 -18.98
CA TYR A 63 15.79 4.74 -19.12
C TYR A 63 16.02 3.77 -17.95
N VAL A 64 17.28 3.56 -17.53
CA VAL A 64 17.60 2.71 -16.37
C VAL A 64 17.07 3.32 -15.08
N ALA A 65 17.15 4.63 -14.89
CA ALA A 65 16.56 5.28 -13.73
C ALA A 65 15.04 5.04 -13.64
N PHE A 66 14.34 5.15 -14.77
CA PHE A 66 12.92 4.81 -14.87
C PHE A 66 12.67 3.32 -14.60
N TRP A 67 13.48 2.43 -15.17
CA TRP A 67 13.37 0.98 -14.97
C TRP A 67 13.53 0.59 -13.50
N LEU A 68 14.58 1.07 -12.84
CA LEU A 68 14.87 0.82 -11.43
C LEU A 68 13.76 1.34 -10.51
N PHE A 69 13.14 2.47 -10.86
CA PHE A 69 11.98 2.97 -10.13
C PHE A 69 10.81 1.98 -10.14
N PHE A 70 10.49 1.41 -11.31
CA PHE A 70 9.44 0.39 -11.42
C PHE A 70 9.83 -0.91 -10.72
N GLU A 71 11.08 -1.36 -10.87
CA GLU A 71 11.59 -2.54 -10.17
C GLU A 71 11.45 -2.38 -8.65
N PHE A 72 11.86 -1.24 -8.10
CA PHE A 72 11.70 -0.92 -6.70
C PHE A 72 10.23 -0.95 -6.25
N LYS A 73 9.32 -0.36 -7.04
CA LYS A 73 7.87 -0.38 -6.74
C LYS A 73 7.31 -1.80 -6.67
N VAL A 74 7.71 -2.67 -7.60
CA VAL A 74 7.23 -4.06 -7.66
C VAL A 74 7.82 -4.89 -6.52
N ILE A 75 9.11 -4.72 -6.20
CA ILE A 75 9.76 -5.38 -5.06
C ILE A 75 9.10 -4.94 -3.74
N TYR A 76 8.81 -3.64 -3.61
CA TYR A 76 8.08 -3.10 -2.46
C TYR A 76 6.70 -3.76 -2.31
N ALA A 77 5.95 -3.90 -3.41
CA ALA A 77 4.69 -4.65 -3.44
C ALA A 77 4.86 -6.10 -3.03
N TYR A 78 5.85 -6.81 -3.59
CA TYR A 78 6.14 -8.18 -3.21
C TYR A 78 6.39 -8.34 -1.71
N ARG A 79 7.20 -7.44 -1.11
CA ARG A 79 7.49 -7.43 0.32
C ARG A 79 6.26 -7.14 1.17
N TRP A 80 5.45 -6.14 0.77
CA TRP A 80 4.19 -5.83 1.45
C TRP A 80 3.22 -7.00 1.42
N ARG A 81 3.07 -7.68 0.27
CA ARG A 81 2.18 -8.84 0.16
C ARG A 81 2.55 -9.94 1.15
N LYS A 82 3.85 -10.14 1.41
CA LYS A 82 4.37 -11.21 2.26
C LYS A 82 4.42 -10.87 3.76
N TYR A 83 4.79 -9.64 4.10
CA TYR A 83 5.06 -9.22 5.50
C TYR A 83 4.32 -7.94 5.91
N GLY A 84 3.48 -7.40 5.04
CA GLY A 84 2.77 -6.16 5.25
C GLY A 84 1.60 -6.33 6.21
N GLU A 85 1.46 -5.35 7.09
CA GLU A 85 0.36 -5.23 8.02
C GLU A 85 0.02 -3.75 8.19
N GLU A 86 -1.27 -3.45 8.26
CA GLU A 86 -1.79 -2.14 8.58
C GLU A 86 -2.57 -2.23 9.89
N GLN A 87 -2.23 -1.41 10.88
CA GLN A 87 -2.92 -1.34 12.16
C GLN A 87 -3.58 0.03 12.30
N ILE A 88 -4.85 0.01 12.69
CA ILE A 88 -5.64 1.19 13.02
C ILE A 88 -5.88 1.11 14.52
N ILE A 89 -5.32 2.03 15.29
CA ILE A 89 -5.41 2.05 16.74
C ILE A 89 -6.08 3.35 17.16
N ILE A 90 -7.10 3.27 18.00
CA ILE A 90 -7.70 4.43 18.67
C ILE A 90 -7.43 4.29 20.16
N GLU A 91 -6.66 5.24 20.71
CA GLU A 91 -6.26 5.30 22.12
C GLU A 91 -6.19 6.76 22.56
N ASN A 92 -6.67 7.06 23.77
CA ASN A 92 -6.48 8.37 24.42
C ASN A 92 -6.78 9.59 23.53
N ASN A 93 -7.89 9.53 22.78
CA ASN A 93 -8.32 10.60 21.87
C ASN A 93 -7.43 10.81 20.62
N GLU A 94 -6.52 9.87 20.35
CA GLU A 94 -5.69 9.83 19.14
C GLU A 94 -6.08 8.64 18.24
N LEU A 95 -5.91 8.83 16.94
CA LEU A 95 -5.98 7.77 15.92
C LEU A 95 -4.58 7.55 15.32
N LEU A 96 -4.07 6.33 15.49
CA LEU A 96 -2.79 5.89 14.97
C LEU A 96 -3.03 4.98 13.75
N LEU A 97 -2.49 5.39 12.60
CA LEU A 97 -2.39 4.55 11.41
C LEU A 97 -0.95 4.05 11.30
N VAL A 98 -0.75 2.78 11.61
CA VAL A 98 0.56 2.12 11.56
C VAL A 98 0.62 1.24 10.32
N LYS A 99 1.61 1.45 9.45
CA LYS A 99 1.90 0.55 8.33
C LYS A 99 3.26 -0.09 8.56
N THR A 100 3.30 -1.41 8.68
CA THR A 100 4.52 -2.19 8.92
C THR A 100 4.77 -3.18 7.79
N ILE A 101 6.03 -3.37 7.41
CA ILE A 101 6.51 -4.45 6.55
C ILE A 101 7.58 -5.20 7.34
N GLY A 102 7.20 -6.35 7.89
CA GLY A 102 8.02 -7.06 8.87
C GLY A 102 8.19 -6.22 10.13
N GLU A 103 9.43 -5.92 10.52
CA GLU A 103 9.76 -5.16 11.74
C GLU A 103 9.85 -3.64 11.53
N ARG A 104 9.83 -3.17 10.28
CA ARG A 104 9.94 -1.74 9.95
C ARG A 104 8.58 -1.18 9.59
N GLY A 105 8.23 -0.02 10.12
CA GLY A 105 6.96 0.62 9.81
C GLY A 105 6.97 2.13 9.96
N VAL A 106 5.93 2.74 9.43
CA VAL A 106 5.64 4.17 9.57
C VAL A 106 4.36 4.29 10.38
N THR A 107 4.42 5.06 11.46
CA THR A 107 3.26 5.40 12.29
C THR A 107 2.86 6.84 12.01
N GLN A 108 1.64 7.03 11.54
CA GLN A 108 1.01 8.35 11.41
C GLN A 108 0.05 8.52 12.58
N ARG A 109 0.19 9.63 13.31
CA ARG A 109 -0.67 9.95 14.45
C ARG A 109 -1.57 11.13 14.08
N PHE A 110 -2.83 11.03 14.42
CA PHE A 110 -3.83 12.06 14.16
C PHE A 110 -4.63 12.31 15.42
N GLN A 111 -4.79 13.58 15.79
CA GLN A 111 -5.67 13.98 16.90
C GLN A 111 -7.13 13.85 16.45
N LYS A 112 -8.02 13.41 17.35
CA LYS A 112 -9.44 13.22 17.00
C LYS A 112 -10.11 14.54 16.59
N GLU A 113 -9.65 15.67 17.10
CA GLU A 113 -10.11 17.02 16.73
C GLU A 113 -9.85 17.35 15.26
N GLU A 114 -8.76 16.83 14.67
CA GLU A 114 -8.38 17.09 13.28
C GLU A 114 -9.21 16.26 12.29
N ILE A 115 -9.87 15.20 12.78
CA ILE A 115 -10.61 14.23 11.98
C ILE A 115 -12.03 14.76 11.74
N LYS A 116 -12.27 15.32 10.55
CA LYS A 116 -13.62 15.74 10.13
C LYS A 116 -14.54 14.55 9.93
N LYS A 117 -14.09 13.55 9.16
CA LYS A 117 -14.87 12.35 8.85
C LYS A 117 -14.03 11.21 8.27
N ILE A 118 -14.49 9.99 8.48
CA ILE A 118 -14.03 8.79 7.78
C ILE A 118 -15.05 8.45 6.69
N ASP A 119 -14.61 8.35 5.44
CA ASP A 119 -15.48 8.07 4.30
C ASP A 119 -14.91 6.91 3.47
N PHE A 120 -15.71 6.38 2.54
CA PHE A 120 -15.21 5.42 1.57
C PHE A 120 -14.29 6.09 0.57
N TYR A 121 -13.20 5.40 0.21
CA TYR A 121 -12.34 5.83 -0.89
C TYR A 121 -13.17 5.82 -2.18
N LYS A 122 -13.49 7.01 -2.70
CA LYS A 122 -14.12 7.16 -4.02
C LYS A 122 -13.00 7.07 -5.04
N ASP A 123 -12.97 5.98 -5.81
CA ASP A 123 -12.11 5.87 -6.99
C ASP A 123 -12.51 6.98 -7.98
N ALA A 124 -11.77 8.10 -7.96
CA ALA A 124 -12.07 9.28 -8.77
C ALA A 124 -11.68 9.10 -10.25
N ASN A 125 -11.03 8.00 -10.63
CA ASN A 125 -10.30 7.92 -11.89
C ASN A 125 -10.70 6.71 -12.75
N GLY A 126 -10.79 6.94 -14.06
CA GLY A 126 -11.30 6.02 -15.08
C GLY A 126 -10.59 4.65 -15.20
N GLY A 127 -11.10 3.81 -16.11
CA GLY A 127 -10.83 2.36 -16.16
C GLY A 127 -9.36 1.90 -16.15
N PHE A 128 -8.44 2.68 -16.72
CA PHE A 128 -7.01 2.33 -16.74
C PHE A 128 -6.35 2.41 -15.35
N ILE A 129 -6.61 3.48 -14.59
CA ILE A 129 -6.07 3.67 -13.23
C ILE A 129 -6.68 2.64 -12.28
N LYS A 130 -7.98 2.32 -12.47
CA LYS A 130 -8.65 1.24 -11.74
C LYS A 130 -8.00 -0.11 -11.99
N SER A 131 -7.67 -0.45 -13.24
CA SER A 131 -6.96 -1.68 -13.60
C SER A 131 -5.57 -1.76 -12.91
N MET A 132 -4.81 -0.66 -12.95
CA MET A 132 -3.52 -0.57 -12.25
C MET A 132 -3.65 -0.77 -10.73
N ASN A 133 -4.64 -0.16 -10.09
CA ASN A 133 -4.85 -0.29 -8.64
C ASN A 133 -5.34 -1.70 -8.22
N THR A 134 -5.98 -2.44 -9.13
CA THR A 134 -6.40 -3.82 -8.87
C THR A 134 -5.30 -4.86 -9.10
N SER A 135 -4.17 -4.46 -9.67
CA SER A 135 -3.07 -5.36 -10.00
C SER A 135 -2.33 -5.82 -8.74
N TYR A 136 -1.92 -7.10 -8.71
CA TYR A 136 -1.27 -7.71 -7.54
C TYR A 136 0.10 -7.06 -7.20
N TRP A 137 0.77 -6.51 -8.21
CA TRP A 137 2.05 -5.79 -8.09
C TRP A 137 1.90 -4.33 -7.61
N ASN A 138 0.67 -3.88 -7.32
CA ASN A 138 0.38 -2.54 -6.81
C ASN A 138 -0.30 -2.63 -5.42
N ILE A 139 -0.05 -1.63 -4.56
CA ILE A 139 -0.53 -1.56 -3.17
C ILE A 139 -1.38 -0.30 -2.95
N ASN A 140 -2.09 0.16 -3.98
CA ASN A 140 -2.92 1.37 -3.92
C ASN A 140 -4.41 1.09 -3.89
N LYS A 141 -4.80 -0.12 -3.44
CA LYS A 141 -6.20 -0.51 -3.32
C LYS A 141 -6.77 -0.13 -1.95
N TYR A 142 -6.84 1.18 -1.71
CA TYR A 142 -7.41 1.75 -0.51
C TYR A 142 -8.93 1.71 -0.56
N HIS A 143 -9.57 1.44 0.57
CA HIS A 143 -11.03 1.39 0.68
C HIS A 143 -11.60 2.47 1.58
N LEU A 144 -10.79 3.06 2.46
CA LEU A 144 -11.20 4.11 3.38
C LEU A 144 -10.31 5.35 3.24
N VAL A 145 -10.88 6.51 3.52
CA VAL A 145 -10.17 7.78 3.59
C VAL A 145 -10.47 8.50 4.90
N LEU A 146 -9.41 9.00 5.52
CA LEU A 146 -9.49 9.91 6.65
C LEU A 146 -9.46 11.34 6.08
N ASN A 147 -10.56 12.06 6.21
CA ASN A 147 -10.61 13.47 5.82
C ASN A 147 -10.23 14.32 7.02
N LEU A 148 -9.05 14.95 6.92
CA LEU A 148 -8.56 15.94 7.87
C LEU A 148 -8.95 17.34 7.37
N GLU A 149 -8.61 18.37 8.14
CA GLU A 149 -8.94 19.76 7.76
C GLU A 149 -8.44 20.14 6.36
N ASN A 150 -7.18 19.81 6.06
CA ASN A 150 -6.48 20.20 4.82
C ASN A 150 -5.96 19.03 3.97
N THR A 151 -6.08 17.78 4.46
CA THR A 151 -5.47 16.62 3.80
C THR A 151 -6.37 15.39 3.86
N ILE A 152 -6.24 14.52 2.85
CA ILE A 152 -6.95 13.24 2.79
C ILE A 152 -5.92 12.13 2.92
N VAL A 153 -6.09 11.25 3.89
CA VAL A 153 -5.17 10.13 4.14
C VAL A 153 -5.88 8.81 3.80
N PRO A 154 -5.49 8.12 2.71
CA PRO A 154 -6.09 6.85 2.34
C PRO A 154 -5.50 5.68 3.14
N PHE A 155 -6.37 4.78 3.61
CA PHE A 155 -6.01 3.62 4.43
C PHE A 155 -6.97 2.45 4.15
N ALA A 156 -6.78 1.34 4.87
CA ALA A 156 -7.53 0.11 4.73
C ALA A 156 -7.28 -0.57 3.37
N ILE A 157 -6.08 -1.11 3.21
CA ILE A 157 -5.60 -1.71 1.96
C ILE A 157 -6.21 -3.10 1.73
N ASP A 158 -6.72 -3.36 0.52
CA ASP A 158 -7.16 -4.69 0.05
C ASP A 158 -8.20 -5.37 0.98
N ILE A 159 -9.13 -4.58 1.54
CA ILE A 159 -10.28 -5.08 2.31
C ILE A 159 -11.55 -5.14 1.45
N THR A 160 -12.54 -5.92 1.88
CA THR A 160 -13.83 -5.95 1.17
C THR A 160 -14.71 -4.76 1.58
N ASN A 161 -15.65 -4.35 0.72
CA ASN A 161 -16.64 -3.32 1.09
C ASN A 161 -17.47 -3.69 2.33
N LYS A 162 -17.68 -4.99 2.58
CA LYS A 162 -18.37 -5.49 3.78
C LYS A 162 -17.52 -5.24 5.04
N ASP A 163 -16.23 -5.57 4.98
CA ASP A 163 -15.31 -5.34 6.09
C ASP A 163 -15.08 -3.84 6.33
N ALA A 164 -14.99 -3.04 5.25
CA ALA A 164 -14.86 -1.59 5.33
C ALA A 164 -16.04 -0.94 6.07
N LYS A 165 -17.29 -1.35 5.73
CA LYS A 165 -18.50 -0.93 6.47
C LYS A 165 -18.43 -1.32 7.93
N HIS A 166 -17.97 -2.53 8.23
CA HIS A 166 -17.83 -3.00 9.60
C HIS A 166 -16.81 -2.18 10.39
N ILE A 167 -15.65 -1.88 9.79
CA ILE A 167 -14.61 -1.05 10.40
C ILE A 167 -15.14 0.36 10.68
N ILE A 168 -15.79 1.03 9.71
CA ILE A 168 -16.39 2.36 9.94
C ILE A 168 -17.39 2.32 11.10
N ASN A 169 -18.26 1.31 11.16
CA ASN A 169 -19.25 1.20 12.23
C ASN A 169 -18.60 1.03 13.61
N GLU A 170 -17.52 0.24 13.70
CA GLU A 170 -16.77 0.07 14.95
C GLU A 170 -16.02 1.34 15.36
N LEU A 171 -15.43 2.05 14.40
CA LEU A 171 -14.77 3.33 14.64
C LEU A 171 -15.79 4.40 15.09
N GLY A 172 -16.99 4.43 14.48
CA GLY A 172 -18.06 5.36 14.83
C GLY A 172 -18.59 5.18 16.26
N LYS A 173 -18.68 3.93 16.73
CA LYS A 173 -19.10 3.61 18.10
C LYS A 173 -18.11 4.04 19.17
N PHE A 174 -16.83 4.16 18.83
CA PHE A 174 -15.79 4.68 19.73
C PHE A 174 -15.66 6.21 19.65
N ASN A 175 -16.32 6.84 18.67
CA ASN A 175 -16.31 8.28 18.49
C ASN A 175 -17.45 9.01 19.20
N SER A 176 -18.56 8.31 19.47
CA SER A 176 -19.75 8.78 20.21
C SER A 176 -19.67 8.47 21.69
#